data_AF-A0A8J7R0P4-F1
#
_entry.id   AF-A0A8J7R0P4-F1
#
_cell.length_a   1.000
_cell.length_b   1.000
_cell.length_c   1.000
_cell.angle_alpha   90.00
_cell.angle_beta   90.00
_cell.angle_gamma   90.00
#
_symmetry.space_group_name_H-M   'P 1'
#
loop_
_entity.id
_entity.type
_entity.pdbx_description
1 polymer ?
#
loop_
_entity_poly.entity_id
_entity_poly.type
_entity_poly.pdbx_seq_one_letter_code
_entity_poly.pdbx_strand_id
1 'polypeptide(L)'
;MPFFFATPLGRFTATAALFAGLTLLPLPAHALSEIQNDATTAPSGAQAPIQRSPLPLPNALGDSPAPAAPDGGTETEEPEGGLSSPSATHPQSDPDEQPAEVIYDLSRLPEPVRRMHQLIYDACNSGDIERLRPLIGTGETQTQLSLGDVESDPIEFLKQLAGDDQGHEILAILEEVLDAGFVHLDAGTPDELYVWPYFFAVPLDSLTGPQRVELFRIVTAGDYEEMKSFGAYVFYRVGITPEGRWSFFVAGE
;
A
#
# COMPACT_ATOMS: atom_id res chain seq x y z
N MET A 1 -32.33 -52.20 34.02
CA MET A 1 -31.57 -52.85 35.11
C MET A 1 -30.26 -52.08 35.29
N PRO A 2 -30.04 -51.49 36.46
CA PRO A 2 -28.95 -50.57 36.74
C PRO A 2 -27.80 -51.24 37.51
N PHE A 3 -26.57 -50.79 37.31
CA PHE A 3 -25.44 -50.98 38.24
C PHE A 3 -24.64 -49.67 38.20
N PHE A 4 -24.84 -48.72 39.13
CA PHE A 4 -24.28 -48.58 40.49
C PHE A 4 -22.74 -48.38 40.56
N PHE A 5 -22.38 -47.16 41.01
CA PHE A 5 -21.25 -46.78 41.89
C PHE A 5 -19.81 -46.87 41.30
N ALA A 6 -18.84 -46.02 41.62
CA ALA A 6 -18.68 -45.01 42.66
C ALA A 6 -17.58 -44.00 42.26
N THR A 7 -17.72 -42.78 42.76
CA THR A 7 -16.66 -41.77 42.95
C THR A 7 -15.67 -42.23 44.04
N PRO A 8 -14.42 -41.75 44.01
CA PRO A 8 -13.78 -41.19 45.21
C PRO A 8 -13.18 -39.81 44.86
N LEU A 9 -13.66 -38.70 45.42
CA LEU A 9 -13.37 -38.16 46.75
C LEU A 9 -11.95 -38.40 47.28
N GLY A 10 -11.15 -37.33 47.23
CA GLY A 10 -10.25 -36.97 48.32
C GLY A 10 -8.77 -37.27 48.08
N ARG A 11 -8.00 -36.20 47.88
CA ARG A 11 -6.98 -35.79 48.86
C ARG A 11 -6.42 -34.42 48.53
N PHE A 12 -6.85 -33.44 49.32
CA PHE A 12 -6.11 -32.21 49.59
C PHE A 12 -4.78 -32.60 50.23
N THR A 13 -3.67 -32.35 49.54
CA THR A 13 -2.35 -32.25 50.16
C THR A 13 -1.95 -30.79 50.19
N ALA A 14 -2.13 -30.21 51.39
CA ALA A 14 -1.46 -28.99 51.78
C ALA A 14 0.04 -29.29 51.91
N THR A 15 0.87 -28.64 51.10
CA THR A 15 2.32 -28.61 51.29
C THR A 15 2.75 -27.20 51.67
N ALA A 16 3.31 -27.17 52.87
CA ALA A 16 3.89 -26.06 53.60
C ALA A 16 4.73 -25.09 52.77
N ALA A 17 4.55 -23.82 53.11
CA ALA A 17 5.44 -22.73 52.78
C ALA A 17 6.87 -22.98 53.27
N LEU A 18 7.85 -22.69 52.41
CA LEU A 18 9.18 -22.27 52.86
C LEU A 18 9.53 -20.99 52.09
N PHE A 19 9.30 -19.85 52.75
CA PHE A 19 9.80 -18.54 52.34
C PHE A 19 11.33 -18.54 52.51
N ALA A 20 12.08 -18.60 51.41
CA ALA A 20 13.49 -18.24 51.40
C ALA A 20 13.60 -16.81 50.86
N GLY A 21 13.79 -15.86 51.78
CA GLY A 21 13.96 -14.45 51.46
C GLY A 21 15.25 -14.20 50.67
N LEU A 22 15.09 -13.73 49.43
CA LEU A 22 16.16 -13.10 48.68
C LEU A 22 16.02 -11.58 48.87
N THR A 23 16.70 -11.04 49.87
CA THR A 23 16.81 -9.59 50.08
C THR A 23 17.67 -9.00 48.97
N LEU A 24 17.05 -8.37 47.97
CA LEU A 24 17.75 -7.45 47.08
C LEU A 24 18.18 -6.22 47.91
N LEU A 25 19.48 -6.05 48.08
CA LEU A 25 20.05 -4.83 48.64
C LEU A 25 19.87 -3.68 47.63
N PRO A 26 19.40 -2.50 48.05
CA PRO A 26 19.36 -1.32 47.19
C PRO A 26 20.77 -0.85 46.89
N LEU A 27 21.13 -0.78 45.60
CA LEU A 27 22.33 -0.09 45.14
C LEU A 27 22.16 1.42 45.40
N PRO A 28 23.21 2.14 45.88
CA PRO A 28 23.14 3.58 46.04
C PRO A 28 23.00 4.26 44.68
N ALA A 29 21.89 4.97 44.50
CA ALA A 29 21.72 5.93 43.42
C ALA A 29 22.64 7.13 43.69
N HIS A 30 23.82 7.13 43.07
CA HIS A 30 24.67 8.31 43.05
C HIS A 30 24.02 9.37 42.16
N ALA A 31 23.52 10.40 42.84
CA ALA A 31 22.85 11.55 42.29
C ALA A 31 23.74 12.29 41.28
N LEU A 32 23.11 12.75 40.21
CA LEU A 32 23.55 13.81 39.31
C LEU A 32 23.80 15.10 40.11
N SER A 33 25.02 15.30 40.61
CA SER A 33 25.41 16.57 41.22
C SER A 33 26.88 16.88 40.98
N GLU A 34 27.19 17.23 39.74
CA GLU A 34 28.37 18.05 39.45
C GLU A 34 28.18 18.80 38.12
N ILE A 35 27.24 19.76 38.09
CA ILE A 35 27.38 20.91 37.19
C ILE A 35 28.39 21.82 37.87
N GLN A 36 29.64 21.69 37.47
CA GLN A 36 30.67 22.67 37.76
C GLN A 36 30.33 23.91 36.92
N ASN A 37 29.76 24.91 37.57
CA ASN A 37 29.66 26.27 37.03
C ASN A 37 31.05 26.88 36.99
N ASP A 38 31.88 26.45 36.02
CA ASP A 38 33.01 27.25 35.60
C ASP A 38 32.49 28.29 34.62
N ALA A 39 32.37 29.52 35.13
CA ALA A 39 32.23 30.72 34.34
C ALA A 39 33.52 30.91 33.51
N THR A 40 33.60 30.19 32.39
CA THR A 40 34.58 30.45 31.34
C THR A 40 33.98 31.42 30.34
N THR A 41 34.53 32.62 30.35
CA THR A 41 34.32 33.71 29.40
C THR A 41 34.26 33.20 27.96
N ALA A 42 33.08 33.23 27.35
CA ALA A 42 32.92 32.97 25.93
C ALA A 42 33.59 34.10 25.12
N PRO A 43 34.53 33.82 24.20
CA PRO A 43 34.76 34.74 23.10
C PRO A 43 33.55 34.63 22.16
N SER A 44 32.92 35.78 21.91
CA SER A 44 31.97 35.95 20.83
C SER A 44 32.59 35.47 19.52
N GLY A 45 32.05 34.40 18.94
CA GLY A 45 32.53 33.79 17.71
C GLY A 45 31.46 32.89 17.10
N ALA A 46 30.72 33.46 16.14
CA ALA A 46 29.95 32.80 15.08
C ALA A 46 29.23 31.48 15.42
N GLN A 47 27.90 31.55 15.57
CA GLN A 47 27.02 30.40 15.42
C GLN A 47 27.25 29.78 14.03
N ALA A 48 27.87 28.61 13.97
CA ALA A 48 27.82 27.77 12.79
C ALA A 48 26.38 27.23 12.66
N PRO A 49 25.69 27.41 11.52
CA PRO A 49 24.37 26.85 11.34
C PRO A 49 24.46 25.31 11.39
N ILE A 50 23.61 24.69 12.20
CA ILE A 50 23.42 23.24 12.20
C ILE A 50 22.92 22.84 10.81
N GLN A 51 23.80 22.24 10.01
CA GLN A 51 23.46 21.69 8.70
C GLN A 51 22.63 20.43 8.93
N ARG A 52 21.31 20.52 8.70
CA ARG A 52 20.46 19.33 8.56
C ARG A 52 20.73 18.78 7.16
N SER A 53 21.54 17.73 7.06
CA SER A 53 21.64 16.96 5.82
C SER A 53 20.28 16.34 5.52
N PRO A 54 19.68 16.59 4.35
CA PRO A 54 18.51 15.84 3.90
C PRO A 54 18.87 14.36 3.84
N LEU A 55 17.92 13.49 4.20
CA LEU A 55 18.02 12.08 3.86
C LEU A 55 18.18 11.96 2.34
N PRO A 56 19.00 11.02 1.83
CA PRO A 56 19.05 10.76 0.40
C PRO A 56 17.64 10.44 -0.09
N LEU A 57 17.17 11.21 -1.07
CA LEU A 57 15.94 10.90 -1.79
C LEU A 57 16.19 9.59 -2.56
N PRO A 58 15.28 8.59 -2.51
CA PRO A 58 15.15 7.65 -3.61
C PRO A 58 15.01 8.47 -4.89
N ASN A 59 15.70 8.08 -5.96
CA ASN A 59 15.64 8.80 -7.23
C ASN A 59 14.18 9.02 -7.59
N ALA A 60 13.79 10.30 -7.70
CA ALA A 60 12.52 10.67 -8.29
C ALA A 60 12.40 9.98 -9.65
N LEU A 61 11.23 9.41 -9.91
CA LEU A 61 10.79 8.94 -11.21
C LEU A 61 11.38 9.85 -12.28
N GLY A 62 12.27 9.28 -13.09
CA GLY A 62 13.01 10.04 -14.10
C GLY A 62 12.03 10.72 -15.04
N ASP A 63 12.32 11.99 -15.35
CA ASP A 63 11.73 12.76 -16.45
C ASP A 63 11.55 11.86 -17.68
N SER A 64 10.32 11.41 -17.91
CA SER A 64 9.92 10.88 -19.20
C SER A 64 9.65 12.08 -20.11
N PRO A 65 10.30 12.21 -21.28
CA PRO A 65 10.13 13.38 -22.12
C PRO A 65 8.71 13.42 -22.68
N ALA A 66 7.95 14.44 -22.27
CA ALA A 66 6.67 14.77 -22.87
C ALA A 66 6.80 14.88 -24.40
N PRO A 67 6.03 14.14 -25.21
CA PRO A 67 5.99 14.36 -26.64
C PRO A 67 5.29 15.70 -26.92
N ALA A 68 5.98 16.56 -27.66
CA ALA A 68 5.48 17.86 -28.08
C ALA A 68 4.19 17.72 -28.91
N ALA A 69 3.15 18.44 -28.51
CA ALA A 69 1.91 18.58 -29.25
C ALA A 69 2.12 19.23 -30.63
N PRO A 70 1.45 18.74 -31.68
CA PRO A 70 0.99 19.59 -32.77
C PRO A 70 -0.44 20.07 -32.49
N ASP A 71 -0.58 21.39 -32.51
CA ASP A 71 -1.84 22.12 -32.63
C ASP A 71 -2.58 21.71 -33.93
N GLY A 72 -3.89 21.44 -33.83
CA GLY A 72 -4.72 21.09 -34.99
C GLY A 72 -5.96 20.30 -34.60
N GLY A 73 -7.02 21.00 -34.19
CA GLY A 73 -8.28 20.41 -33.79
C GLY A 73 -8.99 19.63 -34.91
N THR A 74 -9.71 18.57 -34.52
CA THR A 74 -10.99 18.16 -35.11
C THR A 74 -11.69 17.28 -34.06
N GLU A 75 -12.87 17.69 -33.59
CA GLU A 75 -13.80 16.81 -32.88
C GLU A 75 -14.01 15.54 -33.72
N THR A 76 -13.56 14.41 -33.22
CA THR A 76 -13.90 13.09 -33.78
C THR A 76 -14.61 12.35 -32.65
N GLU A 77 -15.93 12.27 -32.74
CA GLU A 77 -16.73 11.30 -32.00
C GLU A 77 -16.25 9.90 -32.43
N GLU A 78 -15.59 9.17 -31.53
CA GLU A 78 -15.29 7.75 -31.74
C GLU A 78 -16.52 6.90 -31.39
N PRO A 79 -16.84 5.87 -32.19
CA PRO A 79 -18.05 5.07 -32.01
C PRO A 79 -17.88 4.05 -30.87
N GLU A 80 -18.90 3.96 -30.04
CA GLU A 80 -19.12 2.87 -29.07
C GLU A 80 -19.13 1.50 -29.78
N GLY A 81 -18.17 0.63 -29.44
CA GLY A 81 -18.14 -0.71 -30.01
C GLY A 81 -16.86 -1.50 -29.77
N GLY A 82 -16.43 -1.67 -28.53
CA GLY A 82 -15.40 -2.62 -28.13
C GLY A 82 -15.75 -3.20 -26.76
N LEU A 83 -15.66 -4.52 -26.61
CA LEU A 83 -15.96 -5.23 -25.36
C LEU A 83 -15.19 -4.61 -24.20
N SER A 84 -15.91 -3.97 -23.28
CA SER A 84 -15.36 -3.22 -22.15
C SER A 84 -14.50 -4.14 -21.28
N SER A 85 -13.20 -3.88 -21.25
CA SER A 85 -12.39 -4.30 -20.11
C SER A 85 -12.79 -3.42 -18.92
N PRO A 86 -12.89 -3.98 -17.70
CA PRO A 86 -13.21 -3.19 -16.51
C PRO A 86 -12.23 -2.02 -16.41
N SER A 87 -12.76 -0.79 -16.37
CA SER A 87 -11.97 0.42 -16.64
C SER A 87 -10.91 0.66 -15.57
N ALA A 88 -9.66 0.83 -16.00
CA ALA A 88 -8.60 1.32 -15.15
C ALA A 88 -8.71 2.84 -14.92
N THR A 89 -9.57 3.57 -15.61
CA THR A 89 -9.69 5.04 -15.49
C THR A 89 -10.63 5.42 -14.35
N HIS A 90 -10.39 6.57 -13.71
CA HIS A 90 -11.18 7.03 -12.57
C HIS A 90 -12.69 6.93 -12.82
N PRO A 91 -13.46 6.34 -11.88
CA PRO A 91 -14.90 6.35 -11.97
C PRO A 91 -15.38 7.81 -11.91
N GLN A 92 -16.28 8.15 -12.82
CA GLN A 92 -16.86 9.48 -12.89
C GLN A 92 -17.74 9.67 -11.65
N SER A 93 -17.29 10.48 -10.70
CA SER A 93 -18.01 10.67 -9.44
C SER A 93 -19.28 11.50 -9.67
N ASP A 94 -20.45 10.88 -9.65
CA ASP A 94 -21.71 11.60 -9.56
C ASP A 94 -21.84 12.18 -8.13
N PRO A 95 -22.03 13.50 -7.96
CA PRO A 95 -22.15 14.12 -6.64
C PRO A 95 -23.26 13.53 -5.75
N ASP A 96 -24.26 12.89 -6.36
CA ASP A 96 -25.38 12.25 -5.64
C ASP A 96 -25.15 10.74 -5.37
N GLU A 97 -24.07 10.15 -5.88
CA GLU A 97 -23.73 8.75 -5.64
C GLU A 97 -23.02 8.58 -4.28
N GLN A 98 -23.44 7.56 -3.53
CA GLN A 98 -22.90 7.31 -2.21
C GLN A 98 -21.43 6.87 -2.34
N PRO A 99 -20.48 7.48 -1.61
CA PRO A 99 -19.07 7.14 -1.75
C PRO A 99 -18.83 5.66 -1.46
N ALA A 100 -17.97 5.04 -2.27
CA ALA A 100 -17.65 3.63 -2.16
C ALA A 100 -17.20 3.28 -0.73
N GLU A 101 -17.68 2.14 -0.22
CA GLU A 101 -17.28 1.67 1.10
C GLU A 101 -15.79 1.32 1.10
N VAL A 102 -15.02 1.93 2.01
CA VAL A 102 -13.62 1.58 2.24
C VAL A 102 -13.54 0.33 3.11
N ILE A 103 -12.94 -0.74 2.58
CA ILE A 103 -12.86 -2.06 3.21
C ILE A 103 -11.40 -2.43 3.45
N TYR A 104 -11.07 -2.81 4.68
CA TYR A 104 -9.73 -3.31 5.05
C TYR A 104 -9.72 -4.82 5.33
N ASP A 105 -10.88 -5.41 5.62
CA ASP A 105 -10.99 -6.83 5.95
C ASP A 105 -11.02 -7.70 4.69
N LEU A 106 -9.87 -8.31 4.36
CA LEU A 106 -9.73 -9.23 3.22
C LEU A 106 -10.66 -10.45 3.30
N SER A 107 -11.21 -10.78 4.48
CA SER A 107 -12.19 -11.87 4.62
C SER A 107 -13.54 -11.57 3.95
N ARG A 108 -13.80 -10.29 3.63
CA ARG A 108 -14.96 -9.85 2.86
C ARG A 108 -14.82 -10.05 1.35
N LEU A 109 -13.60 -10.26 0.86
CA LEU A 109 -13.36 -10.56 -0.55
C LEU A 109 -13.93 -11.94 -0.92
N PRO A 110 -14.47 -12.13 -2.13
CA PRO A 110 -14.68 -13.45 -2.72
C PRO A 110 -13.38 -14.26 -2.70
N GLU A 111 -13.48 -15.58 -2.57
CA GLU A 111 -12.31 -16.47 -2.50
C GLU A 111 -11.35 -16.29 -3.70
N PRO A 112 -11.82 -16.18 -4.95
CA PRO A 112 -10.91 -15.98 -6.08
C PRO A 112 -10.11 -14.68 -5.99
N VAL A 113 -10.75 -13.59 -5.57
CA VAL A 113 -10.12 -12.27 -5.41
C VAL A 113 -9.08 -12.32 -4.31
N ARG A 114 -9.44 -12.88 -3.14
CA ARG A 114 -8.52 -13.04 -2.01
C ARG A 114 -7.31 -13.90 -2.37
N ARG A 115 -7.53 -14.96 -3.14
CA ARG A 115 -6.46 -15.84 -3.61
C ARG A 115 -5.52 -15.11 -4.57
N MET A 116 -6.04 -14.34 -5.52
CA MET A 116 -5.20 -13.54 -6.43
C MET A 116 -4.42 -12.47 -5.67
N HIS A 117 -5.06 -11.74 -4.75
CA HIS A 117 -4.39 -10.80 -3.84
C HIS A 117 -3.21 -11.46 -3.12
N GLN A 118 -3.43 -12.61 -2.46
CA GLN A 118 -2.38 -13.33 -1.75
C GLN A 118 -1.25 -13.79 -2.68
N LEU A 119 -1.55 -14.28 -3.89
CA LEU A 119 -0.53 -14.73 -4.84
C LEU A 119 0.37 -13.57 -5.30
N ILE A 120 -0.21 -12.41 -5.57
CA ILE A 120 0.55 -11.21 -5.93
C ILE A 120 1.39 -10.75 -4.73
N TYR A 121 0.80 -10.70 -3.54
CA TYR A 121 1.47 -10.29 -2.31
C TYR A 121 2.65 -11.22 -1.94
N ASP A 122 2.48 -12.53 -2.11
CA ASP A 122 3.54 -13.54 -1.90
C ASP A 122 4.67 -13.41 -2.94
N ALA A 123 4.34 -13.06 -4.19
CA ALA A 123 5.33 -12.79 -5.22
C ALA A 123 6.18 -11.56 -4.85
N CYS A 124 5.55 -10.48 -4.39
CA CYS A 124 6.22 -9.26 -3.92
C CYS A 124 7.18 -9.55 -2.76
N ASN A 125 6.68 -10.22 -1.71
CA ASN A 125 7.47 -10.60 -0.53
C ASN A 125 8.67 -11.50 -0.83
N SER A 126 8.65 -12.17 -1.97
CA SER A 126 9.75 -13.03 -2.36
C SER A 126 10.92 -12.30 -3.02
N GLY A 127 10.71 -11.08 -3.50
CA GLY A 127 11.68 -10.29 -4.25
C GLY A 127 11.99 -10.82 -5.66
N ASP A 128 11.32 -11.87 -6.12
CA ASP A 128 11.51 -12.45 -7.45
C ASP A 128 10.37 -12.02 -8.38
N ILE A 129 10.63 -10.98 -9.19
CA ILE A 129 9.63 -10.39 -10.09
C ILE A 129 9.08 -11.40 -11.11
N GLU A 130 9.83 -12.45 -11.46
CA GLU A 130 9.36 -13.49 -12.37
C GLU A 130 8.17 -14.28 -11.80
N ARG A 131 7.94 -14.23 -10.47
CA ARG A 131 6.76 -14.84 -9.84
C ARG A 131 5.44 -14.14 -10.18
N LEU A 132 5.49 -12.91 -10.69
CA LEU A 132 4.30 -12.23 -11.22
C LEU A 132 3.87 -12.79 -12.58
N ARG A 133 4.80 -13.34 -13.37
CA ARG A 133 4.55 -13.82 -14.74
C ARG A 133 3.35 -14.77 -14.87
N PRO A 134 3.19 -15.82 -14.03
CA PRO A 134 2.03 -16.70 -14.13
C PRO A 134 0.70 -16.03 -13.73
N LEU A 135 0.74 -14.88 -13.06
CA LEU A 135 -0.44 -14.14 -12.59
C LEU A 135 -0.95 -13.11 -13.62
N ILE A 136 -0.04 -12.58 -14.44
CA ILE A 136 -0.33 -11.54 -15.45
C ILE A 136 -1.21 -12.08 -16.60
N GLY A 137 -1.25 -13.40 -16.82
CA GLY A 137 -2.04 -13.96 -17.93
C GLY A 137 -1.46 -13.64 -19.31
N THR A 138 -2.26 -13.88 -20.36
CA THR A 138 -1.86 -13.68 -21.77
C THR A 138 -3.07 -13.33 -22.64
N GLY A 139 -2.84 -12.65 -23.77
CA GLY A 139 -3.89 -12.35 -24.75
C GLY A 139 -5.00 -11.48 -24.17
N GLU A 140 -6.27 -11.82 -24.42
CA GLU A 140 -7.44 -11.07 -23.93
C GLU A 140 -7.57 -11.03 -22.39
N THR A 141 -6.85 -11.91 -21.69
CA THR A 141 -6.86 -11.96 -20.21
C THR A 141 -5.59 -11.39 -19.59
N GLN A 142 -4.71 -10.83 -20.41
CA GLN A 142 -3.47 -10.23 -19.93
C GLN A 142 -3.78 -9.01 -19.05
N THR A 143 -3.13 -8.94 -17.89
CA THR A 143 -3.20 -7.77 -17.01
C THR A 143 -2.69 -6.55 -17.76
N GLN A 144 -3.46 -5.46 -17.68
CA GLN A 144 -3.05 -4.18 -18.19
C GLN A 144 -1.98 -3.58 -17.27
N LEU A 145 -0.77 -3.37 -17.80
CA LEU A 145 0.37 -2.82 -17.04
C LEU A 145 0.65 -1.33 -17.35
N SER A 146 0.01 -0.80 -18.40
CA SER A 146 0.05 0.61 -18.79
C SER A 146 -1.30 1.03 -19.34
N LEU A 147 -1.63 2.32 -19.26
CA LEU A 147 -2.78 2.88 -19.96
C LEU A 147 -2.56 2.93 -21.48
N GLY A 148 -1.30 2.88 -21.92
CA GLY A 148 -0.92 2.70 -23.33
C GLY A 148 -0.55 1.26 -23.68
N ASP A 149 -0.23 1.04 -24.96
CA ASP A 149 0.16 -0.28 -25.47
C ASP A 149 1.52 -0.73 -24.90
N VAL A 150 1.59 -1.99 -24.48
CA VAL A 150 2.82 -2.67 -24.04
C VAL A 150 3.15 -3.76 -25.06
N GLU A 151 4.12 -3.49 -25.93
CA GLU A 151 4.56 -4.45 -26.96
C GLU A 151 5.66 -5.41 -26.47
N SER A 152 6.20 -5.19 -25.28
CA SER A 152 7.32 -5.93 -24.70
C SER A 152 6.87 -7.06 -23.77
N ASP A 153 7.83 -7.90 -23.37
CA ASP A 153 7.62 -8.87 -22.30
C ASP A 153 7.15 -8.16 -21.01
N PRO A 154 6.08 -8.64 -20.34
CA PRO A 154 5.50 -7.91 -19.21
C PRO A 154 6.46 -7.76 -18.02
N ILE A 155 7.35 -8.73 -17.79
CA ILE A 155 8.31 -8.62 -16.67
C ILE A 155 9.43 -7.64 -17.03
N GLU A 156 9.92 -7.66 -18.27
CA GLU A 156 10.90 -6.68 -18.72
C GLU A 156 10.32 -5.26 -18.72
N PHE A 157 9.04 -5.10 -19.07
CA PHE A 157 8.34 -3.83 -18.94
C PHE A 157 8.31 -3.35 -17.47
N LEU A 158 7.91 -4.19 -16.53
CA LEU A 158 7.89 -3.82 -15.11
C LEU A 158 9.29 -3.48 -14.58
N LYS A 159 10.35 -4.18 -15.00
CA LYS A 159 11.73 -3.80 -14.65
C LYS A 159 12.14 -2.45 -15.20
N GLN A 160 11.67 -2.08 -16.40
CA GLN A 160 11.96 -0.76 -16.99
C GLN A 160 11.28 0.39 -16.24
N LEU A 161 10.14 0.12 -15.60
CA LEU A 161 9.46 1.10 -14.73
C LEU A 161 10.16 1.28 -13.38
N ALA A 162 10.92 0.28 -12.93
CA ALA A 162 11.67 0.36 -11.69
C ALA A 162 12.96 1.18 -11.88
N GLY A 163 13.36 1.87 -10.83
CA GLY A 163 14.66 2.53 -10.68
C GLY A 163 15.80 1.56 -10.35
N ASP A 164 15.54 0.25 -10.36
CA ASP A 164 16.53 -0.82 -10.15
C ASP A 164 16.40 -1.94 -11.19
N ASP A 165 17.53 -2.57 -11.53
CA ASP A 165 17.60 -3.58 -12.58
C ASP A 165 16.80 -4.87 -12.28
N GLN A 166 16.38 -5.09 -11.04
CA GLN A 166 15.69 -6.32 -10.62
C GLN A 166 14.18 -6.11 -10.44
N GLY A 167 13.68 -4.87 -10.50
CA GLY A 167 12.27 -4.57 -10.32
C GLY A 167 11.79 -4.60 -8.87
N HIS A 168 12.70 -4.52 -7.89
CA HIS A 168 12.32 -4.52 -6.47
C HIS A 168 11.48 -3.30 -6.09
N GLU A 169 11.75 -2.14 -6.70
CA GLU A 169 10.93 -0.94 -6.46
C GLU A 169 9.48 -1.18 -6.86
N ILE A 170 9.24 -1.79 -8.01
CA ILE A 170 7.88 -2.12 -8.46
C ILE A 170 7.21 -3.16 -7.55
N LEU A 171 7.95 -4.17 -7.09
CA LEU A 171 7.42 -5.13 -6.13
C LEU A 171 7.03 -4.46 -4.80
N ALA A 172 7.85 -3.52 -4.31
CA ALA A 172 7.56 -2.77 -3.09
C ALA A 172 6.34 -1.85 -3.27
N ILE A 173 6.22 -1.17 -4.40
CA ILE A 173 5.03 -0.35 -4.72
C ILE A 173 3.77 -1.22 -4.76
N LEU A 174 3.82 -2.35 -5.46
CA LEU A 174 2.70 -3.28 -5.59
C LEU A 174 2.28 -3.85 -4.22
N GLU A 175 3.25 -4.19 -3.37
CA GLU A 175 3.01 -4.63 -1.99
C GLU A 175 2.29 -3.55 -1.16
N GLU A 176 2.80 -2.32 -1.16
CA GLU A 176 2.22 -1.21 -0.38
C GLU A 176 0.82 -0.83 -0.88
N VAL A 177 0.59 -0.87 -2.20
CA VAL A 177 -0.75 -0.69 -2.79
C VAL A 177 -1.72 -1.76 -2.29
N LEU A 178 -1.30 -3.02 -2.24
CA LEU A 178 -2.15 -4.15 -1.82
C LEU A 178 -2.36 -4.24 -0.30
N ASP A 179 -1.48 -3.63 0.51
CA ASP A 179 -1.63 -3.54 1.98
C ASP A 179 -2.64 -2.47 2.40
N ALA A 180 -2.93 -1.50 1.52
CA ALA A 180 -3.95 -0.49 1.75
C ALA A 180 -5.37 -1.07 1.72
N GLY A 181 -6.34 -0.28 2.19
CA GLY A 181 -7.77 -0.62 2.01
C GLY A 181 -8.21 -0.66 0.54
N PHE A 182 -9.31 -1.34 0.26
CA PHE A 182 -9.89 -1.48 -1.07
C PHE A 182 -11.35 -1.01 -1.14
N VAL A 183 -11.84 -0.88 -2.37
CA VAL A 183 -13.26 -0.62 -2.69
C VAL A 183 -13.80 -1.70 -3.61
N HIS A 184 -15.11 -1.94 -3.54
CA HIS A 184 -15.86 -2.78 -4.47
C HIS A 184 -16.71 -1.88 -5.37
N LEU A 185 -16.38 -1.84 -6.66
CA LEU A 185 -16.98 -0.97 -7.64
C LEU A 185 -17.91 -1.75 -8.57
N ASP A 186 -18.95 -1.07 -9.06
CA ASP A 186 -19.84 -1.55 -10.13
C ASP A 186 -20.45 -2.94 -9.88
N ALA A 187 -20.78 -3.22 -8.61
CA ALA A 187 -21.26 -4.52 -8.16
C ALA A 187 -22.47 -5.03 -8.97
N GLY A 188 -22.37 -6.26 -9.50
CA GLY A 188 -23.41 -6.89 -10.31
C GLY A 188 -23.43 -6.46 -11.78
N THR A 189 -22.49 -5.64 -12.22
CA THR A 189 -22.32 -5.24 -13.63
C THR A 189 -21.15 -6.00 -14.28
N PRO A 190 -21.01 -5.96 -15.62
CA PRO A 190 -19.83 -6.50 -16.31
C PRO A 190 -18.51 -5.84 -15.90
N ASP A 191 -18.55 -4.63 -15.36
CA ASP A 191 -17.38 -3.83 -14.95
C ASP A 191 -17.03 -4.01 -13.46
N GLU A 192 -17.68 -4.96 -12.77
CA GLU A 192 -17.45 -5.22 -11.35
C GLU A 192 -15.96 -5.47 -11.03
N LEU A 193 -15.43 -4.73 -10.05
CA LEU A 193 -14.02 -4.77 -9.67
C LEU A 193 -13.79 -4.58 -8.18
N TYR A 194 -12.71 -5.20 -7.69
CA TYR A 194 -12.10 -4.90 -6.40
C TYR A 194 -10.82 -4.11 -6.64
N VAL A 195 -10.74 -2.88 -6.13
CA VAL A 195 -9.67 -1.93 -6.48
C VAL A 195 -8.90 -1.46 -5.26
N TRP A 196 -7.57 -1.48 -5.39
CA TRP A 196 -6.59 -0.96 -4.43
C TRP A 196 -5.76 0.17 -5.04
N PRO A 197 -5.34 1.18 -4.25
CA PRO A 197 -5.91 1.50 -2.94
C PRO A 197 -7.28 2.18 -3.12
N TYR A 198 -8.07 2.22 -2.05
CA TYR A 198 -9.36 2.93 -2.04
C TYR A 198 -9.27 4.42 -2.40
N PHE A 199 -8.08 5.03 -2.32
CA PHE A 199 -7.83 6.41 -2.75
C PHE A 199 -8.25 6.69 -4.21
N PHE A 200 -8.29 5.65 -5.04
CA PHE A 200 -8.77 5.74 -6.42
C PHE A 200 -10.24 6.19 -6.53
N ALA A 201 -11.06 5.87 -5.52
CA ALA A 201 -12.50 6.16 -5.49
C ALA A 201 -12.92 7.13 -4.36
N VAL A 202 -11.96 7.65 -3.58
CA VAL A 202 -12.24 8.56 -2.46
C VAL A 202 -11.54 9.90 -2.70
N PRO A 203 -12.28 11.04 -2.66
CA PRO A 203 -11.68 12.36 -2.83
C PRO A 203 -10.56 12.64 -1.82
N LEU A 204 -9.40 13.12 -2.29
CA LEU A 204 -8.20 13.30 -1.47
C LEU A 204 -8.37 14.33 -0.34
N ASP A 205 -9.26 15.31 -0.53
CA ASP A 205 -9.60 16.33 0.45
C ASP A 205 -10.54 15.81 1.57
N SER A 206 -11.27 14.73 1.31
CA SER A 206 -12.15 14.06 2.26
C SER A 206 -11.43 13.10 3.22
N LEU A 207 -10.14 12.81 2.97
CA LEU A 207 -9.36 11.87 3.76
C LEU A 207 -9.20 12.33 5.22
N THR A 208 -9.45 11.41 6.14
CA THR A 208 -9.18 11.59 7.57
C THR A 208 -7.67 11.61 7.86
N GLY A 209 -7.28 12.03 9.07
CA GLY A 209 -5.87 12.04 9.50
C GLY A 209 -5.18 10.67 9.34
N PRO A 210 -5.76 9.56 9.86
CA PRO A 210 -5.19 8.22 9.67
C PRO A 210 -5.07 7.80 8.20
N GLN A 211 -6.09 8.07 7.39
CA GLN A 211 -6.09 7.76 5.96
C GLN A 211 -5.04 8.58 5.19
N ARG A 212 -4.79 9.83 5.61
CA ARG A 212 -3.72 10.64 5.04
C ARG A 212 -2.34 10.12 5.42
N VAL A 213 -2.17 9.58 6.63
CA VAL A 213 -0.92 8.89 7.03
C VAL A 213 -0.70 7.64 6.18
N GLU A 214 -1.76 6.87 5.92
CA GLU A 214 -1.73 5.70 5.03
C GLU A 214 -1.35 6.10 3.59
N LEU A 215 -1.97 7.15 3.04
CA LEU A 215 -1.61 7.69 1.73
C LEU A 215 -0.11 8.02 1.65
N PHE A 216 0.45 8.67 2.67
CA PHE A 216 1.86 9.04 2.71
C PHE A 216 2.83 7.86 2.92
N ARG A 217 2.34 6.63 3.09
CA ARG A 217 3.19 5.44 2.96
C ARG A 217 3.41 5.05 1.50
N ILE A 218 2.42 5.30 0.66
CA ILE A 218 2.44 4.96 -0.77
C ILE A 218 3.08 6.08 -1.60
N VAL A 219 2.73 7.33 -1.32
CA VAL A 219 3.14 8.49 -2.12
C VAL A 219 3.90 9.51 -1.28
N THR A 220 4.77 10.29 -1.93
CA THR A 220 5.50 11.35 -1.24
C THR A 220 4.63 12.59 -1.05
N ALA A 221 5.10 13.52 -0.20
CA ALA A 221 4.45 14.82 -0.03
C ALA A 221 4.44 15.65 -1.32
N GLY A 222 5.41 15.45 -2.23
CA GLY A 222 5.44 16.11 -3.53
C GLY A 222 4.31 15.62 -4.40
N ASP A 223 4.23 14.30 -4.58
CA ASP A 223 3.19 13.63 -5.38
C ASP A 223 1.78 13.98 -4.87
N TYR A 224 1.59 14.04 -3.55
CA TYR A 224 0.31 14.42 -2.97
C TYR A 224 -0.13 15.86 -3.33
N GLU A 225 0.79 16.82 -3.30
CA GLU A 225 0.46 18.19 -3.69
C GLU A 225 0.17 18.32 -5.19
N GLU A 226 0.84 17.53 -6.02
CA GLU A 226 0.51 17.40 -7.44
C GLU A 226 -0.89 16.78 -7.64
N MET A 227 -1.18 15.64 -7.00
CA MET A 227 -2.50 14.99 -7.05
C MET A 227 -3.64 15.89 -6.57
N LYS A 228 -3.40 16.76 -5.58
CA LYS A 228 -4.39 17.75 -5.15
C LYS A 228 -4.73 18.77 -6.23
N SER A 229 -3.77 19.10 -7.11
CA SER A 229 -4.02 20.01 -8.23
C SER A 229 -4.90 19.37 -9.30
N PHE A 230 -4.75 18.06 -9.52
CA PHE A 230 -5.60 17.26 -10.40
C PHE A 230 -6.94 16.87 -9.76
N GLY A 231 -6.99 16.79 -8.43
CA GLY A 231 -8.19 16.44 -7.65
C GLY A 231 -8.42 14.94 -7.49
N ALA A 232 -7.50 14.09 -7.97
CA ALA A 232 -7.65 12.64 -8.00
C ALA A 232 -6.35 11.92 -7.64
N TYR A 233 -6.47 10.65 -7.22
CA TYR A 233 -5.33 9.77 -6.96
C TYR A 233 -4.81 9.17 -8.27
N VAL A 234 -3.67 9.67 -8.77
CA VAL A 234 -3.11 9.25 -10.07
C VAL A 234 -1.89 8.31 -9.93
N PHE A 235 -1.65 7.72 -8.75
CA PHE A 235 -0.54 6.77 -8.59
C PHE A 235 -0.96 5.34 -8.97
N TYR A 236 -0.07 4.37 -8.69
CA TYR A 236 -0.31 2.96 -8.97
C TYR A 236 -1.56 2.42 -8.31
N ARG A 237 -2.32 1.61 -9.06
CA ARG A 237 -3.54 0.94 -8.59
C ARG A 237 -3.64 -0.46 -9.15
N VAL A 238 -4.29 -1.34 -8.40
CA VAL A 238 -4.55 -2.73 -8.76
C VAL A 238 -6.06 -2.97 -8.84
N GLY A 239 -6.49 -3.64 -9.91
CA GLY A 239 -7.87 -4.10 -10.08
C GLY A 239 -7.93 -5.61 -10.23
N ILE A 240 -8.81 -6.26 -9.48
CA ILE A 240 -9.05 -7.70 -9.55
C ILE A 240 -10.55 -7.94 -9.78
N THR A 241 -10.90 -8.75 -10.78
CA THR A 241 -12.30 -9.09 -11.08
C THR A 241 -12.85 -10.12 -10.08
N PRO A 242 -14.18 -10.27 -9.95
CA PRO A 242 -14.79 -11.27 -9.05
C PRO A 242 -14.31 -12.71 -9.24
N GLU A 243 -13.89 -13.07 -10.45
CA GLU A 243 -13.35 -14.38 -10.82
C GLU A 243 -11.88 -14.55 -10.43
N GLY A 244 -11.25 -13.53 -9.84
CA GLY A 244 -9.86 -13.55 -9.43
C GLY A 244 -8.88 -13.29 -10.57
N ARG A 245 -9.32 -12.68 -11.69
CA ARG A 245 -8.40 -12.21 -12.74
C ARG A 245 -7.75 -10.91 -12.29
N TRP A 246 -6.42 -10.83 -12.38
CA TRP A 246 -5.71 -9.57 -12.20
C TRP A 246 -5.92 -8.70 -13.46
N SER A 247 -6.82 -7.72 -13.35
CA SER A 247 -7.28 -6.92 -14.49
C SER A 247 -6.25 -5.87 -14.87
N PHE A 248 -5.76 -5.09 -13.89
CA PHE A 248 -4.77 -4.05 -14.14
C PHE A 248 -3.82 -3.85 -12.96
N PHE A 249 -2.62 -3.39 -13.28
CA PHE A 249 -1.67 -2.72 -12.39
C PHE A 249 -1.03 -1.56 -13.15
N VAL A 250 -1.56 -0.36 -12.97
CA VAL A 250 -1.18 0.82 -13.77
C VAL A 250 -0.95 2.02 -12.87
N ALA A 251 -0.03 2.90 -13.27
CA ALA A 251 0.00 4.27 -12.79
C ALA A 251 -1.06 5.11 -13.52
N GLY A 252 -1.66 6.10 -12.85
CA GLY A 252 -2.52 7.09 -13.50
C GLY A 252 -1.68 8.19 -14.17
N GLU A 253 -2.35 9.03 -14.94
CA GLU A 253 -1.83 10.31 -15.44
C GLU A 253 -2.67 11.47 -14.90
#